data_AF-A0A1E5CNJ0-F1
#
_entry.id   AF-A0A1E5CNJ0-F1
#
_cell.length_a   1.000
_cell.length_b   1.000
_cell.length_c   1.000
_cell.angle_alpha   90.00
_cell.angle_beta   90.00
_cell.angle_gamma   90.00
#
_symmetry.space_group_name_H-M   'P 1'
#
loop_
_entity.id
_entity.type
_entity.pdbx_description
1 polymer ?
#
loop_
_entity_poly.entity_id
_entity_poly.type
_entity_poly.pdbx_seq_one_letter_code
_entity_poly.pdbx_strand_id
1 'polypeptide(L)'
;MNKMLLAAATTSVLLLAGCASGPDEASMAKMDELNNKVSQLSQEVASLKGEQADAEMKSKMAADAAMSAQEEAARANERIDNIAQSYTK
;
A
#
# COMPACT_ATOMS: atom_id res chain seq x y z
N MET A 1 -16.37 10.53 -0.25
CA MET A 1 -16.70 11.10 -1.56
C MET A 1 -15.50 10.86 -2.49
N ASN A 2 -15.46 9.75 -3.23
CA ASN A 2 -14.35 9.45 -4.18
C ASN A 2 -14.84 8.70 -5.44
N LYS A 3 -16.16 8.65 -5.67
CA LYS A 3 -16.76 7.90 -6.79
C LYS A 3 -16.92 8.74 -8.06
N MET A 4 -16.67 10.04 -7.99
CA MET A 4 -16.83 10.98 -9.12
C MET A 4 -15.61 11.03 -10.05
N LEU A 5 -14.43 10.57 -9.61
CA LEU A 5 -13.22 10.59 -10.45
C LEU A 5 -13.18 9.45 -11.49
N LEU A 6 -13.89 8.34 -11.26
CA LEU A 6 -13.95 7.25 -12.25
C LEU A 6 -14.97 7.50 -13.38
N ALA A 7 -15.93 8.41 -13.19
CA ALA A 7 -16.99 8.66 -14.17
C ALA A 7 -16.56 9.63 -15.31
N ALA A 8 -15.43 10.31 -15.17
CA ALA A 8 -14.95 11.30 -16.15
C ALA A 8 -14.07 10.71 -17.26
N ALA A 9 -13.73 9.42 -17.21
CA ALA A 9 -12.78 8.81 -18.13
C ALA A 9 -13.40 8.30 -19.45
N THR A 10 -14.73 8.30 -19.61
CA THR A 10 -15.40 7.60 -20.72
C THR A 10 -15.99 8.50 -21.81
N THR A 11 -15.92 9.83 -21.71
CA THR A 11 -16.58 10.74 -22.68
C THR A 11 -15.69 11.37 -23.74
N SER A 12 -14.39 11.07 -23.80
CA SER A 12 -13.46 11.79 -24.69
C SER A 12 -13.24 11.19 -26.09
N VAL A 13 -13.95 10.13 -26.49
CA VAL A 13 -13.70 9.43 -27.79
C VAL A 13 -14.64 9.91 -28.91
N LEU A 14 -15.57 10.83 -28.65
CA LEU A 14 -16.65 11.18 -29.60
C LEU A 14 -16.38 12.34 -30.57
N LEU A 15 -15.13 12.79 -30.74
CA LEU A 15 -14.80 13.93 -31.63
C LEU A 15 -13.73 13.63 -32.70
N LEU A 16 -13.60 12.37 -33.12
CA LEU A 16 -12.66 11.98 -34.18
C LEU A 16 -13.31 11.92 -35.59
N ALA A 17 -14.20 12.87 -35.89
CA ALA A 17 -14.66 13.12 -37.27
C ALA A 17 -13.78 14.21 -37.91
N GLY A 18 -12.55 13.85 -38.32
CA GLY A 18 -11.60 14.80 -38.89
C GLY A 18 -10.24 14.21 -39.24
N CYS A 19 -10.24 13.21 -40.13
CA CYS A 19 -9.04 12.58 -40.68
C CYS A 19 -8.38 13.50 -41.73
N ALA A 20 -7.36 14.31 -41.38
CA ALA A 20 -6.32 14.84 -42.30
C ALA A 20 -5.26 15.77 -41.67
N SER A 21 -5.44 16.25 -40.45
CA SER A 21 -4.44 17.12 -39.79
C SER A 21 -3.93 16.41 -38.56
N GLY A 22 -2.60 16.41 -38.34
CA GLY A 22 -2.00 15.85 -37.12
C GLY A 22 -2.60 16.45 -35.84
N PRO A 23 -2.22 15.93 -34.66
CA PRO A 23 -2.70 16.49 -33.39
C PRO A 23 -2.47 18.00 -33.40
N ASP A 24 -3.51 18.79 -33.14
CA ASP A 24 -3.33 20.23 -32.95
C ASP A 24 -2.50 20.49 -31.68
N GLU A 25 -1.95 21.70 -31.54
CA GLU A 25 -1.10 22.08 -30.42
C GLU A 25 -1.78 21.84 -29.06
N ALA A 26 -3.10 22.02 -29.00
CA ALA A 26 -3.91 21.75 -27.82
C ALA A 26 -3.97 20.25 -27.48
N SER A 27 -4.05 19.38 -28.48
CA SER A 27 -4.01 17.92 -28.32
C SER A 27 -2.63 17.44 -27.91
N MET A 28 -1.55 18.01 -28.47
CA MET A 28 -0.17 17.69 -28.06
C MET A 28 0.09 18.09 -26.60
N ALA A 29 -0.31 19.30 -26.20
CA ALA A 29 -0.14 19.76 -24.82
C ALA A 29 -0.87 18.87 -23.80
N LYS A 30 -2.08 18.39 -24.13
CA LYS A 30 -2.82 17.43 -23.30
C LYS A 30 -2.12 16.07 -23.23
N MET A 31 -1.53 15.60 -24.33
CA MET A 31 -0.76 14.35 -24.33
C MET A 31 0.48 14.45 -23.44
N ASP A 32 1.19 15.57 -23.47
CA ASP A 32 2.35 15.80 -22.59
C ASP A 32 1.94 15.85 -21.12
N GLU A 33 0.84 16.51 -20.79
CA GLU A 33 0.29 16.54 -19.43
C GLU A 33 -0.08 15.13 -18.94
N LEU A 34 -0.72 14.33 -19.80
CA LEU A 34 -1.07 12.94 -19.48
C LEU A 34 0.18 12.08 -19.29
N ASN A 35 1.20 12.22 -20.13
CA ASN A 35 2.46 11.50 -19.99
C ASN A 35 3.16 11.84 -18.66
N ASN A 36 3.17 13.11 -18.28
CA ASN A 36 3.72 13.55 -17.01
C ASN A 36 2.96 12.95 -15.82
N LYS A 37 1.62 12.96 -15.87
CA LYS A 37 0.77 12.32 -14.84
C LYS A 37 1.00 10.81 -14.75
N VAL A 38 1.11 10.13 -15.89
CA VAL A 38 1.40 8.68 -15.93
C VAL A 38 2.79 8.39 -15.34
N SER A 39 3.78 9.23 -15.64
CA SER A 39 5.12 9.09 -15.06
C SER A 39 5.10 9.27 -13.54
N GLN A 40 4.40 10.31 -13.04
CA GLN A 40 4.22 10.55 -11.61
C GLN A 40 3.50 9.39 -10.92
N LEU A 41 2.36 8.95 -11.47
CA LEU A 41 1.62 7.79 -10.96
C LEU A 41 2.47 6.53 -10.94
N SER A 42 3.30 6.31 -11.95
CA SER A 42 4.19 5.15 -12.01
C SER A 42 5.25 5.19 -10.89
N GLN A 43 5.76 6.38 -10.58
CA GLN A 43 6.70 6.58 -9.46
C GLN A 43 6.00 6.38 -8.11
N GLU A 44 4.80 6.94 -7.92
CA GLU A 44 4.01 6.75 -6.70
C GLU A 44 3.67 5.28 -6.47
N VAL A 45 3.28 4.54 -7.50
CA VAL A 45 3.02 3.09 -7.41
C VAL A 45 4.28 2.32 -7.03
N ALA A 46 5.45 2.70 -7.55
CA ALA A 46 6.71 2.08 -7.16
C ALA A 46 7.03 2.36 -5.68
N SER A 47 6.84 3.59 -5.20
CA SER A 47 7.01 3.96 -3.79
C SER A 47 6.06 3.16 -2.89
N LEU A 48 4.77 3.12 -3.25
CA LEU A 48 3.74 2.44 -2.47
C LEU A 48 4.01 0.93 -2.33
N LYS A 49 4.52 0.29 -3.39
CA LYS A 49 4.95 -1.12 -3.33
C LYS A 49 6.11 -1.34 -2.36
N GLY A 50 7.06 -0.40 -2.30
CA GLY A 50 8.15 -0.43 -1.33
C GLY A 50 7.64 -0.30 0.10
N GLU A 51 6.81 0.71 0.36
CA GLU A 51 6.19 0.94 1.67
C GLU A 51 5.33 -0.25 2.13
N GLN A 52 4.60 -0.89 1.22
CA GLN A 52 3.84 -2.10 1.51
C GLN A 52 4.75 -3.24 1.97
N ALA A 53 5.84 -3.51 1.26
CA ALA A 53 6.78 -4.57 1.62
C ALA A 53 7.41 -4.31 3.00
N ASP A 54 7.77 -3.06 3.29
CA ASP A 54 8.31 -2.65 4.59
C ASP A 54 7.27 -2.82 5.72
N ALA A 55 6.01 -2.48 5.46
CA ALA A 55 4.93 -2.64 6.42
C ALA A 55 4.66 -4.13 6.72
N GLU A 56 4.64 -4.99 5.70
CA GLU A 56 4.51 -6.43 5.86
C GLU A 56 5.66 -7.02 6.69
N MET A 57 6.90 -6.60 6.43
CA MET A 57 8.07 -7.02 7.21
C MET A 57 7.94 -6.60 8.67
N LYS A 58 7.63 -5.33 8.95
CA LYS A 58 7.44 -4.82 10.31
C LYS A 58 6.32 -5.55 11.05
N SER A 59 5.22 -5.85 10.35
CA SER A 59 4.10 -6.61 10.91
C SER A 59 4.52 -8.02 11.33
N LYS A 60 5.32 -8.70 10.50
CA LYS A 60 5.83 -10.04 10.83
C LYS A 60 6.77 -9.99 12.04
N MET A 61 7.70 -9.03 12.06
CA MET A 61 8.61 -8.86 13.20
C MET A 61 7.86 -8.59 14.51
N ALA A 62 6.80 -7.78 14.46
CA ALA A 62 5.97 -7.50 15.63
C ALA A 62 5.23 -8.75 16.13
N ALA A 63 4.71 -9.58 15.22
CA ALA A 63 4.07 -10.84 15.56
C ALA A 63 5.05 -11.83 16.22
N ASP A 64 6.24 -11.99 15.63
CA ASP A 64 7.29 -12.87 16.17
C ASP A 64 7.74 -12.41 17.57
N ALA A 65 7.88 -11.10 17.78
CA ALA A 65 8.23 -10.52 19.07
C ALA A 65 7.11 -10.75 20.12
N ALA A 66 5.85 -10.60 19.72
CA ALA A 66 4.70 -10.85 20.60
C ALA A 66 4.60 -12.32 21.02
N MET A 67 4.81 -13.25 20.08
CA MET A 67 4.87 -14.69 20.38
C MET A 67 6.00 -15.01 21.35
N SER A 68 7.20 -14.49 21.09
CA SER A 68 8.36 -14.70 21.97
C SER A 68 8.12 -14.19 23.39
N ALA A 69 7.48 -13.01 23.51
CA ALA A 69 7.13 -12.44 24.81
C ALA A 69 6.06 -13.27 25.54
N GLN A 70 5.06 -13.79 24.82
CA GLN A 70 4.03 -14.67 25.39
C GLN A 70 4.64 -15.97 25.92
N GLU A 71 5.53 -16.60 25.15
CA GLU A 71 6.20 -17.84 25.56
C GLU A 71 7.07 -17.62 26.81
N GLU A 72 7.82 -16.53 26.88
CA GLU A 72 8.65 -16.24 28.06
C GLU A 72 7.77 -15.94 29.29
N ALA A 73 6.66 -15.22 29.12
CA ALA A 73 5.71 -15.01 30.21
C ALA A 73 5.11 -16.33 30.72
N ALA A 74 4.78 -17.25 29.82
CA ALA A 74 4.28 -18.58 30.19
C ALA A 74 5.34 -19.38 30.98
N ARG A 75 6.60 -19.38 30.53
CA ARG A 75 7.71 -20.01 31.25
C ARG A 75 7.95 -19.38 32.62
N ALA A 76 7.85 -18.06 32.72
CA ALA A 76 7.98 -17.34 33.99
C ALA A 76 6.86 -17.73 34.96
N ASN A 77 5.62 -17.82 34.48
CA ASN A 77 4.49 -18.26 35.29
C ASN A 77 4.66 -19.70 35.77
N GLU A 78 5.10 -20.61 34.91
CA GLU A 78 5.39 -21.99 35.30
C GLU A 78 6.46 -22.06 36.41
N ARG A 79 7.52 -21.24 36.32
CA ARG A 79 8.54 -21.13 37.37
C ARG A 79 7.94 -20.61 38.68
N ILE A 80 7.05 -19.62 38.62
CA ILE A 80 6.37 -19.06 39.80
C ILE A 80 5.49 -20.12 40.44
N ASP A 81 4.71 -20.87 39.66
CA ASP A 81 3.80 -21.91 40.18
C ASP A 81 4.58 -23.04 40.86
N ASN A 82 5.68 -23.48 40.25
CA ASN A 82 6.57 -24.48 40.85
C ASN A 82 7.18 -24.00 42.17
N ILE A 83 7.62 -22.74 42.23
CA ILE A 83 8.12 -22.11 43.44
C ILE A 83 7.01 -22.06 44.51
N ALA A 84 5.84 -21.53 44.18
CA ALA A 84 4.71 -21.40 45.10
C ALA A 84 4.37 -22.77 45.72
N GLN A 85 4.22 -23.81 44.89
CA GLN A 85 3.95 -25.17 45.36
C GLN A 85 5.05 -25.74 46.26
N SER A 86 6.31 -25.37 46.04
CA SER A 86 7.42 -25.80 46.89
C SER A 86 7.42 -25.16 48.29
N TYR A 87 6.80 -23.99 48.45
CA TYR A 87 6.73 -23.25 49.72
C TYR A 87 5.42 -23.47 50.48
N THR A 88 4.39 -24.06 49.87
CA THR A 88 3.15 -24.48 50.55
C THR A 88 3.14 -25.95 50.99
N LYS A 89 4.23 -26.70 50.76
CA LYS A 89 4.42 -28.05 51.28
C LYS A 89 5.03 -28.08 52.67
#